data_AF-A0A7V3FV54-F1
#
_entry.id   AF-A0A7V3FV54-F1
#
_cell.length_a   1.000
_cell.length_b   1.000
_cell.length_c   1.000
_cell.angle_alpha   90.00
_cell.angle_beta   90.00
_cell.angle_gamma   90.00
#
_symmetry.space_group_name_H-M   'P 1'
#
loop_
_entity.id
_entity.type
_entity.pdbx_description
1 polymer ?
#
loop_
_entity_poly.entity_id
_entity_poly.type
_entity_poly.pdbx_seq_one_letter_code
_entity_poly.pdbx_strand_id
1 'polypeptide(L)'
;VSYSSWNGLKMHGNKYLLSDVLKKELGFKGFLVSDWAAIDQLGKDYKTDIEISINAGLDMIMIPNGPDKENNYVQFINFLKELVNEGKVPIERIDDAVRRILSVKFEMGLFENYKVDKKLTAKVGSKEHRQVAREAVRQSLVLLKNDKNILPLSKSLKRIHVTGRAADDIGIQCGGWTISWQGNTGNVISGGTTILQAIKNTVSKKTEITTSTDGKGAEGADVCLVVVGENPYAEMFGDREDLSLSKDDIQTIENAKASGVPVVVILLSGRPMIITDQISKVDGFIAAWLPGTEGQGVADVLFGDFKPVGKLPHSWPKSMNQIPINVGDKNYDPLFPYGFGLSY
;
A
#
# COMPACT_ATOMS: atom_id res chain seq x y z
N VAL A 1 -17.46 -5.50 -1.96
CA VAL A 1 -18.03 -5.44 -0.58
C VAL A 1 -17.01 -6.06 0.36
N SER A 2 -16.74 -5.49 1.53
CA SER A 2 -15.65 -5.92 2.43
C SER A 2 -15.90 -7.29 3.08
N TYR A 3 -14.87 -8.11 3.33
CA TYR A 3 -14.96 -9.35 4.13
C TYR A 3 -15.34 -9.15 5.61
N SER A 4 -15.17 -7.92 6.11
CA SER A 4 -15.38 -7.60 7.51
C SER A 4 -16.83 -7.81 7.96
N SER A 5 -17.02 -7.76 9.28
CA SER A 5 -18.34 -7.73 9.89
C SER A 5 -18.56 -6.39 10.59
N TRP A 6 -19.79 -5.91 10.61
CA TRP A 6 -20.20 -4.80 11.45
C TRP A 6 -21.07 -5.33 12.59
N ASN A 7 -20.62 -5.17 13.84
CA ASN A 7 -21.27 -5.72 15.04
C ASN A 7 -21.61 -7.22 14.92
N GLY A 8 -20.69 -8.01 14.37
CA GLY A 8 -20.84 -9.45 14.17
C GLY A 8 -21.53 -9.86 12.86
N LEU A 9 -22.27 -8.97 12.18
CA LEU A 9 -22.92 -9.28 10.91
C LEU A 9 -21.98 -9.07 9.72
N LYS A 10 -21.74 -10.13 8.95
CA LYS A 10 -20.92 -10.08 7.72
C LYS A 10 -21.47 -9.07 6.72
N MET A 11 -20.59 -8.23 6.17
CA MET A 11 -20.99 -7.16 5.24
C MET A 11 -21.66 -7.70 3.98
N HIS A 12 -21.25 -8.85 3.45
CA HIS A 12 -21.86 -9.48 2.27
C HIS A 12 -23.30 -9.96 2.49
N GLY A 13 -23.73 -10.15 3.74
CA GLY A 13 -25.12 -10.44 4.10
C GLY A 13 -25.87 -9.24 4.70
N ASN A 14 -25.25 -8.06 4.75
CA ASN A 14 -25.81 -6.91 5.46
C ASN A 14 -26.77 -6.10 4.57
N LYS A 15 -28.03 -6.54 4.50
CA LYS A 15 -29.08 -5.88 3.70
C LYS A 15 -29.27 -4.41 4.05
N TYR A 16 -29.23 -4.09 5.34
CA TYR A 16 -29.40 -2.72 5.81
C TYR A 16 -28.35 -1.78 5.19
N LEU A 17 -27.06 -2.13 5.29
CA LEU A 17 -26.00 -1.27 4.75
C LEU A 17 -25.93 -1.31 3.22
N LEU A 18 -26.07 -2.49 2.60
CA LEU A 18 -25.91 -2.63 1.15
C LEU A 18 -27.11 -2.11 0.36
N SER A 19 -28.33 -2.34 0.84
CA SER A 19 -29.55 -1.96 0.12
C SER A 19 -30.19 -0.71 0.70
N ASP A 20 -30.46 -0.67 2.00
CA ASP A 20 -31.24 0.44 2.57
C ASP A 20 -30.42 1.72 2.65
N VAL A 21 -29.19 1.65 3.14
CA VAL A 21 -28.29 2.82 3.19
C VAL A 21 -27.70 3.12 1.81
N LEU A 22 -26.90 2.21 1.25
CA LEU A 22 -26.14 2.53 0.04
C LEU A 22 -27.03 2.77 -1.20
N LYS A 23 -27.97 1.86 -1.49
CA LYS A 23 -28.77 1.96 -2.72
C LYS A 23 -29.96 2.92 -2.60
N LYS A 24 -30.64 2.96 -1.46
CA LYS A 24 -31.84 3.81 -1.27
C LYS A 24 -31.48 5.18 -0.71
N GLU A 25 -30.90 5.25 0.49
CA GLU A 25 -30.62 6.53 1.17
C GLU A 25 -29.54 7.35 0.44
N LEU A 26 -28.37 6.76 0.17
CA LEU A 26 -27.28 7.42 -0.57
C LEU A 26 -27.54 7.46 -2.09
N GLY A 27 -28.54 6.71 -2.57
CA GLY A 27 -28.98 6.74 -3.96
C GLY A 27 -28.01 6.12 -4.96
N PHE A 28 -27.08 5.24 -4.54
CA PHE A 28 -26.10 4.63 -5.43
C PHE A 28 -26.77 3.89 -6.61
N LYS A 29 -26.36 4.26 -7.85
CA LYS A 29 -26.94 3.73 -9.11
C LYS A 29 -26.06 2.72 -9.84
N GLY A 30 -24.80 2.58 -9.45
CA GLY A 30 -23.93 1.52 -9.97
C GLY A 30 -24.32 0.13 -9.46
N PHE A 31 -23.45 -0.85 -9.70
CA PHE A 31 -23.62 -2.23 -9.22
C PHE A 31 -22.63 -2.57 -8.09
N LEU A 32 -23.07 -3.38 -7.13
CA LEU A 32 -22.27 -3.91 -6.04
C LEU A 32 -21.60 -5.22 -6.46
N VAL A 33 -20.28 -5.27 -6.33
CA VAL A 33 -19.50 -6.50 -6.52
C VAL A 33 -19.04 -7.08 -5.19
N SER A 34 -19.06 -8.41 -5.03
CA SER A 34 -18.47 -9.09 -3.87
C SER A 34 -16.95 -9.03 -3.95
N ASP A 35 -16.28 -9.18 -2.81
CA ASP A 35 -14.88 -9.62 -2.79
C ASP A 35 -14.74 -11.10 -3.21
N TRP A 36 -13.50 -11.53 -3.44
CA TRP A 36 -13.10 -12.86 -3.93
C TRP A 36 -13.62 -14.01 -3.05
N ALA A 37 -14.54 -14.85 -3.54
CA ALA A 37 -15.14 -15.96 -2.75
C ALA A 37 -15.72 -15.55 -1.39
N ALA A 38 -16.02 -14.27 -1.20
CA ALA A 38 -16.36 -13.76 0.12
C ALA A 38 -17.78 -14.10 0.58
N ILE A 39 -18.65 -14.52 -0.34
CA ILE A 39 -20.01 -14.96 0.03
C ILE A 39 -19.97 -16.30 0.78
N ASP A 40 -18.90 -17.09 0.61
CA ASP A 40 -18.71 -18.43 1.18
C ASP A 40 -18.58 -18.43 2.72
N GLN A 41 -18.72 -17.27 3.37
CA GLN A 41 -18.59 -17.06 4.82
C GLN A 41 -19.93 -16.74 5.50
N LEU A 42 -21.06 -16.88 4.82
CA LEU A 42 -22.35 -16.34 5.26
C LEU A 42 -23.23 -17.38 5.97
N GLY A 43 -23.45 -18.50 5.33
CA GLY A 43 -24.39 -19.54 5.70
C GLY A 43 -23.71 -20.89 5.94
N LYS A 44 -24.54 -21.94 5.93
CA LYS A 44 -24.11 -23.33 6.17
C LYS A 44 -23.65 -24.06 4.92
N ASP A 45 -24.06 -23.58 3.75
CA ASP A 45 -23.80 -24.17 2.45
C ASP A 45 -23.86 -23.08 1.36
N TYR A 46 -23.28 -23.38 0.20
CA TYR A 46 -23.12 -22.42 -0.89
C TYR A 46 -24.45 -21.89 -1.43
N LYS A 47 -25.51 -22.71 -1.46
CA LYS A 47 -26.83 -22.24 -1.89
C LYS A 47 -27.40 -21.20 -0.92
N THR A 48 -27.21 -21.42 0.38
CA THR A 48 -27.58 -20.46 1.43
C THR A 48 -26.74 -19.17 1.33
N ASP A 49 -25.44 -19.29 1.06
CA ASP A 49 -24.55 -18.12 0.83
C ASP A 49 -25.06 -17.23 -0.31
N ILE A 50 -25.46 -17.85 -1.42
CA ILE A 50 -26.02 -17.17 -2.60
C ILE A 50 -27.33 -16.48 -2.24
N GLU A 51 -28.24 -17.17 -1.56
CA GLU A 51 -29.52 -16.61 -1.14
C GLU A 51 -29.33 -15.35 -0.28
N ILE A 52 -28.50 -15.45 0.77
CA ILE A 52 -28.25 -14.34 1.69
C ILE A 52 -27.61 -13.17 0.96
N SER A 53 -26.56 -13.42 0.18
CA SER A 53 -25.77 -12.37 -0.47
C SER A 53 -26.57 -11.59 -1.54
N ILE A 54 -27.32 -12.30 -2.38
CA ILE A 54 -28.13 -11.68 -3.43
C ILE A 54 -29.30 -10.89 -2.82
N ASN A 55 -29.97 -11.43 -1.81
CA ASN A 55 -31.06 -10.74 -1.12
C ASN A 55 -30.59 -9.57 -0.25
N ALA A 56 -29.33 -9.57 0.19
CA ALA A 56 -28.70 -8.42 0.86
C ALA A 56 -28.46 -7.24 -0.09
N GLY A 57 -28.32 -7.49 -1.38
CA GLY A 57 -28.23 -6.46 -2.40
C GLY A 57 -27.01 -6.51 -3.30
N LEU A 58 -26.18 -7.56 -3.21
CA LEU A 58 -25.09 -7.76 -4.17
C LEU A 58 -25.67 -7.92 -5.60
N ASP A 59 -24.93 -7.40 -6.58
CA ASP A 59 -25.34 -7.40 -7.98
C ASP A 59 -24.43 -8.32 -8.83
N MET A 60 -23.14 -8.38 -8.51
CA MET A 60 -22.15 -9.22 -9.17
C MET A 60 -21.34 -10.00 -8.13
N ILE A 61 -21.18 -11.31 -8.32
CA ILE A 61 -20.42 -12.16 -7.41
C ILE A 61 -19.09 -12.52 -8.05
N MET A 62 -18.00 -12.21 -7.35
CA MET A 62 -16.63 -12.56 -7.72
C MET A 62 -16.31 -13.99 -7.29
N ILE A 63 -16.60 -14.93 -8.19
CA ILE A 63 -16.36 -16.37 -7.98
C ILE A 63 -15.01 -16.71 -8.60
N PRO A 64 -14.04 -17.20 -7.82
CA PRO A 64 -12.69 -17.43 -8.33
C PRO A 64 -12.49 -18.80 -8.99
N ASN A 65 -13.44 -19.70 -8.78
CA ASN A 65 -13.26 -21.12 -9.01
C ASN A 65 -13.86 -21.56 -10.36
N GLY A 66 -13.07 -22.36 -11.09
CA GLY A 66 -13.52 -23.07 -12.31
C GLY A 66 -14.40 -24.29 -12.01
N PRO A 67 -14.96 -24.95 -13.03
CA PRO A 67 -16.00 -25.98 -12.87
C PRO A 67 -15.59 -27.18 -12.00
N ASP A 68 -14.30 -27.49 -11.93
CA ASP A 68 -13.75 -28.65 -11.22
C ASP A 68 -13.39 -28.36 -9.74
N LYS A 69 -13.84 -27.23 -9.21
CA LYS A 69 -13.59 -26.78 -7.84
C LYS A 69 -14.91 -26.58 -7.10
N GLU A 70 -14.88 -26.66 -5.77
CA GLU A 70 -16.05 -26.29 -4.96
C GLU A 70 -16.39 -24.81 -5.09
N ASN A 71 -17.63 -24.45 -4.84
CA ASN A 71 -18.15 -23.07 -4.91
C ASN A 71 -17.77 -22.39 -6.23
N ASN A 72 -18.00 -23.11 -7.33
CA ASN A 72 -17.65 -22.63 -8.67
C ASN A 72 -18.82 -21.92 -9.37
N TYR A 73 -18.50 -21.27 -10.48
CA TYR A 73 -19.50 -20.48 -11.22
C TYR A 73 -20.65 -21.32 -11.79
N VAL A 74 -20.44 -22.60 -12.12
CA VAL A 74 -21.51 -23.49 -12.62
C VAL A 74 -22.49 -23.80 -11.50
N GLN A 75 -21.98 -24.14 -10.32
CA GLN A 75 -22.80 -24.36 -9.12
C GLN A 75 -23.56 -23.09 -8.74
N PHE A 76 -22.89 -21.93 -8.77
CA PHE A 76 -23.54 -20.65 -8.50
C PHE A 76 -24.72 -20.38 -9.43
N ILE A 77 -24.52 -20.53 -10.74
CA ILE A 77 -25.57 -20.30 -11.73
C ILE A 77 -26.75 -21.26 -11.50
N ASN A 78 -26.47 -22.54 -11.25
CA ASN A 78 -27.52 -23.53 -11.01
C ASN A 78 -28.31 -23.23 -9.74
N PHE A 79 -27.61 -23.02 -8.61
CA PHE A 79 -28.25 -22.71 -7.34
C PHE A 79 -29.00 -21.38 -7.35
N LEU A 80 -28.49 -20.34 -8.01
CA LEU A 80 -29.23 -19.08 -8.15
C LEU A 80 -30.51 -19.27 -8.96
N LYS A 81 -30.48 -20.04 -10.06
CA LYS A 81 -31.69 -20.37 -10.83
C LYS A 81 -32.70 -21.15 -10.00
N GLU A 82 -32.24 -22.12 -9.21
CA GLU A 82 -33.09 -22.87 -8.28
C GLU A 82 -33.72 -21.94 -7.24
N LEU A 83 -32.94 -21.06 -6.61
CA LEU A 83 -33.44 -20.09 -5.62
C LEU A 83 -34.50 -19.16 -6.20
N VAL A 84 -34.36 -18.74 -7.46
CA VAL A 84 -35.37 -17.94 -8.17
C VAL A 84 -36.63 -18.76 -8.44
N ASN A 85 -36.49 -19.99 -8.94
CA ASN A 85 -37.62 -20.90 -9.19
C ASN A 85 -38.36 -21.28 -7.88
N GLU A 86 -37.63 -21.38 -6.78
CA GLU A 86 -38.17 -21.61 -5.43
C GLU A 86 -38.83 -20.35 -4.82
N GLY A 87 -38.68 -19.17 -5.45
CA GLY A 87 -39.20 -17.90 -4.94
C GLY A 87 -38.41 -17.32 -3.76
N LYS A 88 -37.25 -17.89 -3.42
CA LYS A 88 -36.37 -17.41 -2.34
C LYS A 88 -35.54 -16.20 -2.74
N VAL A 89 -35.25 -16.07 -4.03
CA VAL A 89 -34.70 -14.85 -4.62
C VAL A 89 -35.74 -14.30 -5.61
N PRO A 90 -36.36 -13.14 -5.33
CA PRO A 90 -37.36 -12.56 -6.24
C PRO A 90 -36.76 -12.21 -7.60
N ILE A 91 -37.51 -12.38 -8.69
CA ILE A 91 -37.02 -12.02 -10.03
C ILE A 91 -36.71 -10.52 -10.13
N GLU A 92 -37.43 -9.68 -9.39
CA GLU A 92 -37.20 -8.23 -9.33
C GLU A 92 -35.83 -7.90 -8.73
N ARG A 93 -35.29 -8.76 -7.86
CA ARG A 93 -33.94 -8.62 -7.31
C ARG A 93 -32.88 -8.90 -8.38
N ILE A 94 -33.13 -9.89 -9.24
CA ILE A 94 -32.29 -10.19 -10.40
C ILE A 94 -32.36 -9.04 -11.42
N ASP A 95 -33.55 -8.54 -11.71
CA ASP A 95 -33.75 -7.40 -12.62
C ASP A 95 -33.04 -6.13 -12.13
N ASP A 96 -33.06 -5.83 -10.82
CA ASP A 96 -32.26 -4.72 -10.26
C ASP A 96 -30.76 -4.93 -10.48
N ALA A 97 -30.24 -6.12 -10.17
CA ALA A 97 -28.82 -6.44 -10.33
C ALA A 97 -28.37 -6.33 -11.79
N VAL A 98 -29.11 -6.96 -12.71
CA VAL A 98 -28.83 -6.94 -14.15
C VAL A 98 -28.94 -5.52 -14.70
N ARG A 99 -29.98 -4.77 -14.33
CA ARG A 99 -30.14 -3.37 -14.75
C ARG A 99 -28.92 -2.54 -14.37
N ARG A 100 -28.43 -2.64 -13.13
CA ARG A 100 -27.24 -1.90 -12.67
C ARG A 100 -25.98 -2.28 -13.42
N ILE A 101 -25.75 -3.58 -13.65
CA ILE A 101 -24.59 -4.07 -14.42
C ILE A 101 -24.66 -3.54 -15.85
N LEU A 102 -25.81 -3.66 -16.51
CA LEU A 102 -26.00 -3.22 -17.88
C LEU A 102 -25.89 -1.70 -17.99
N SER A 103 -26.46 -0.94 -17.06
CA SER A 103 -26.33 0.53 -17.00
C SER A 103 -24.87 0.94 -17.02
N VAL A 104 -24.03 0.39 -16.14
CA VAL A 104 -22.59 0.73 -16.13
C VAL A 104 -21.89 0.32 -17.44
N LYS A 105 -22.22 -0.85 -18.01
CA LYS A 105 -21.65 -1.30 -19.29
C LYS A 105 -22.02 -0.39 -20.46
N PHE A 106 -23.26 0.10 -20.51
CA PHE A 106 -23.70 1.06 -21.52
C PHE A 106 -23.10 2.44 -21.29
N GLU A 107 -23.10 2.95 -20.05
CA GLU A 107 -22.55 4.27 -19.70
C GLU A 107 -21.06 4.38 -20.03
N MET A 108 -20.29 3.30 -19.83
CA MET A 108 -18.86 3.29 -20.19
C MET A 108 -18.59 3.05 -21.68
N GLY A 109 -19.63 2.89 -22.51
CA GLY A 109 -19.51 2.64 -23.95
C GLY A 109 -18.93 1.27 -24.29
N LEU A 110 -19.10 0.27 -23.41
CA LEU A 110 -18.51 -1.06 -23.61
C LEU A 110 -19.10 -1.78 -24.82
N PHE A 111 -20.36 -1.52 -25.16
CA PHE A 111 -21.03 -2.12 -26.32
C PHE A 111 -20.50 -1.54 -27.63
N GLU A 112 -20.09 -0.27 -27.63
CA GLU A 112 -19.48 0.41 -28.78
C GLU A 112 -17.99 0.07 -28.91
N ASN A 113 -17.28 -0.03 -27.79
CA ASN A 113 -15.83 -0.17 -27.73
C ASN A 113 -15.38 -1.47 -27.03
N TYR A 114 -15.92 -2.62 -27.45
CA TYR A 114 -15.63 -3.92 -26.84
C TYR A 114 -14.28 -4.54 -27.25
N LYS A 115 -13.62 -4.01 -28.29
CA LYS A 115 -12.34 -4.54 -28.79
C LYS A 115 -11.16 -3.89 -28.10
N VAL A 116 -10.15 -4.70 -27.80
CA VAL A 116 -8.87 -4.23 -27.24
C VAL A 116 -8.13 -3.37 -28.26
N ASP A 117 -7.81 -2.12 -27.90
CA ASP A 117 -6.88 -1.30 -28.66
C ASP A 117 -5.43 -1.64 -28.33
N LYS A 118 -4.78 -2.40 -29.22
CA LYS A 118 -3.38 -2.83 -29.08
C LYS A 118 -2.39 -1.67 -29.02
N LYS A 119 -2.75 -0.46 -29.47
CA LYS A 119 -1.87 0.72 -29.39
C LYS A 119 -1.64 1.16 -27.95
N LEU A 120 -2.58 0.86 -27.04
CA LEU A 120 -2.47 1.23 -25.63
C LEU A 120 -1.40 0.44 -24.87
N THR A 121 -0.91 -0.68 -25.41
CA THR A 121 0.21 -1.43 -24.79
C THR A 121 1.44 -0.53 -24.58
N ALA A 122 1.71 0.42 -25.48
CA ALA A 122 2.82 1.37 -25.34
C ALA A 122 2.68 2.34 -24.14
N LYS A 123 1.48 2.45 -23.55
CA LYS A 123 1.24 3.26 -22.34
C LYS A 123 1.66 2.54 -21.05
N VAL A 124 1.76 1.21 -21.07
CA VAL A 124 2.17 0.41 -19.92
C VAL A 124 3.63 0.72 -19.59
N GLY A 125 3.89 1.24 -18.40
CA GLY A 125 5.24 1.62 -17.97
C GLY A 125 5.86 2.77 -18.77
N SER A 126 5.05 3.59 -19.44
CA SER A 126 5.50 4.75 -20.23
C SER A 126 6.26 5.78 -19.39
N LYS A 127 7.13 6.56 -20.04
CA LYS A 127 7.93 7.61 -19.37
C LYS A 127 7.04 8.65 -18.70
N GLU A 128 5.91 8.99 -19.31
CA GLU A 128 4.96 9.96 -18.79
C GLU A 128 4.32 9.45 -17.49
N HIS A 129 3.90 8.19 -17.44
CA HIS A 129 3.35 7.60 -16.21
C HIS A 129 4.42 7.47 -15.12
N ARG A 130 5.66 7.13 -15.49
CA ARG A 130 6.79 7.10 -14.54
C ARG A 130 7.10 8.48 -13.98
N GLN A 131 6.98 9.53 -14.78
CA GLN A 131 7.14 10.90 -14.28
C GLN A 131 6.04 11.26 -13.27
N VAL A 132 4.78 10.85 -13.51
CA VAL A 132 3.70 11.00 -12.52
C VAL A 132 3.96 10.17 -11.27
N ALA A 133 4.50 8.97 -11.39
CA ALA A 133 4.87 8.15 -10.23
C ALA A 133 6.02 8.78 -9.43
N ARG A 134 7.08 9.29 -10.07
CA ARG A 134 8.16 10.05 -9.41
C ARG A 134 7.64 11.29 -8.69
N GLU A 135 6.70 12.01 -9.31
CA GLU A 135 5.97 13.14 -8.71
C GLU A 135 5.21 12.72 -7.44
N ALA A 136 4.48 11.61 -7.50
CA ALA A 136 3.76 11.07 -6.35
C ALA A 136 4.73 10.64 -5.23
N VAL A 137 5.86 10.01 -5.56
CA VAL A 137 6.89 9.62 -4.59
C VAL A 137 7.42 10.82 -3.84
N ARG A 138 7.92 11.85 -4.53
CA ARG A 138 8.52 13.02 -3.85
C ARG A 138 7.51 13.80 -3.02
N GLN A 139 6.22 13.78 -3.38
CA GLN A 139 5.14 14.40 -2.61
C GLN A 139 4.66 13.57 -1.42
N SER A 140 4.86 12.23 -1.44
CA SER A 140 4.42 11.35 -0.36
C SER A 140 5.39 11.31 0.83
N LEU A 141 6.68 11.61 0.60
CA LEU A 141 7.71 11.53 1.64
C LEU A 141 7.41 12.50 2.78
N VAL A 142 7.44 11.99 4.01
CA VAL A 142 7.27 12.79 5.21
C VAL A 142 8.60 12.87 5.95
N LEU A 143 9.15 14.09 6.05
CA LEU A 143 10.35 14.36 6.83
C LEU A 143 9.98 14.41 8.32
N LEU A 144 10.40 13.40 9.08
CA LEU A 144 10.08 13.27 10.51
C LEU A 144 11.12 13.94 11.40
N LYS A 145 12.38 13.92 10.97
CA LYS A 145 13.51 14.50 11.70
C LYS A 145 14.53 15.09 10.74
N ASN A 146 15.08 16.26 11.08
CA ASN A 146 16.13 16.93 10.32
C ASN A 146 17.05 17.73 11.26
N ASP A 147 17.81 17.05 12.10
CA ASP A 147 18.69 17.69 13.07
C ASP A 147 19.81 18.46 12.35
N LYS A 148 20.11 19.66 12.87
CA LYS A 148 21.15 20.56 12.34
C LYS A 148 21.02 20.85 10.84
N ASN A 149 19.80 20.70 10.28
CA ASN A 149 19.52 20.86 8.85
C ASN A 149 20.43 19.98 7.96
N ILE A 150 20.62 18.72 8.34
CA ILE A 150 21.41 17.77 7.55
C ILE A 150 20.86 17.58 6.13
N LEU A 151 19.53 17.63 5.95
CA LEU A 151 18.88 17.65 4.65
C LEU A 151 18.54 19.09 4.23
N PRO A 152 18.71 19.44 2.94
CA PRO A 152 19.11 18.56 1.84
C PRO A 152 20.63 18.31 1.81
N LEU A 153 21.03 17.12 1.35
CA LEU A 153 22.44 16.77 1.17
C LEU A 153 23.03 17.48 -0.05
N SER A 154 24.32 17.82 0.03
CA SER A 154 25.06 18.27 -1.14
C SER A 154 25.26 17.11 -2.13
N LYS A 155 25.03 17.38 -3.42
CA LYS A 155 25.35 16.43 -4.52
C LYS A 155 26.84 16.25 -4.75
N SER A 156 27.69 17.05 -4.10
CA SER A 156 29.15 17.05 -4.25
C SER A 156 29.89 16.57 -2.99
N LEU A 157 29.21 15.85 -2.09
CA LEU A 157 29.88 15.16 -0.98
C LEU A 157 31.00 14.26 -1.54
N LYS A 158 32.07 14.08 -0.77
CA LYS A 158 33.21 13.26 -1.16
C LYS A 158 32.84 11.78 -1.11
N ARG A 159 32.17 11.35 -0.04
CA ARG A 159 31.79 9.96 0.16
C ARG A 159 30.44 9.84 0.85
N ILE A 160 29.55 9.04 0.28
CA ILE A 160 28.26 8.65 0.88
C ILE A 160 28.27 7.14 1.06
N HIS A 161 27.98 6.69 2.28
CA HIS A 161 27.73 5.28 2.54
C HIS A 161 26.22 5.01 2.47
N VAL A 162 25.79 4.03 1.67
CA VAL A 162 24.38 3.64 1.57
C VAL A 162 24.23 2.22 2.07
N THR A 163 23.40 2.02 3.08
CA THR A 163 23.27 0.73 3.77
C THR A 163 21.83 0.33 4.03
N GLY A 164 21.65 -0.88 4.54
CA GLY A 164 20.37 -1.50 4.82
C GLY A 164 19.85 -2.35 3.66
N ARG A 165 19.20 -3.45 4.02
CA ARG A 165 18.69 -4.48 3.08
C ARG A 165 17.75 -3.94 2.01
N ALA A 166 17.12 -2.79 2.25
CA ALA A 166 16.13 -2.20 1.35
C ALA A 166 16.71 -1.15 0.39
N ALA A 167 18.01 -0.83 0.49
CA ALA A 167 18.62 0.23 -0.32
C ALA A 167 18.60 -0.08 -1.83
N ASP A 168 18.85 -1.33 -2.20
CA ASP A 168 18.90 -1.80 -3.59
C ASP A 168 17.88 -2.91 -3.87
N ASP A 169 16.72 -2.84 -3.21
CA ASP A 169 15.66 -3.84 -3.32
C ASP A 169 14.35 -3.19 -3.79
N ILE A 170 14.08 -3.31 -5.09
CA ILE A 170 12.86 -2.73 -5.67
C ILE A 170 11.60 -3.47 -5.22
N GLY A 171 11.71 -4.73 -4.82
CA GLY A 171 10.60 -5.49 -4.27
C GLY A 171 10.11 -4.90 -2.94
N ILE A 172 11.04 -4.66 -2.01
CA ILE A 172 10.73 -4.03 -0.72
C ILE A 172 10.14 -2.64 -0.91
N GLN A 173 10.72 -1.80 -1.78
CA GLN A 173 10.20 -0.44 -1.97
C GLN A 173 8.81 -0.39 -2.63
N CYS A 174 8.40 -1.46 -3.33
CA CYS A 174 7.05 -1.54 -3.90
C CYS A 174 6.03 -2.17 -2.94
N GLY A 175 6.43 -3.15 -2.13
CA GLY A 175 5.55 -3.86 -1.20
C GLY A 175 4.63 -4.88 -1.86
N GLY A 176 3.54 -5.24 -1.17
CA GLY A 176 2.53 -6.17 -1.68
C GLY A 176 1.80 -5.64 -2.92
N TRP A 177 1.03 -6.51 -3.57
CA TRP A 177 0.31 -6.21 -4.82
C TRP A 177 1.20 -5.68 -5.96
N THR A 178 2.50 -6.01 -5.93
CA THR A 178 3.44 -5.68 -6.99
C THR A 178 3.94 -6.95 -7.67
N ILE A 179 3.53 -7.15 -8.92
CA ILE A 179 3.74 -8.37 -9.73
C ILE A 179 3.04 -9.61 -9.17
N SER A 180 3.26 -9.95 -7.90
CA SER A 180 2.56 -11.01 -7.15
C SER A 180 1.67 -10.42 -6.06
N TRP A 181 0.77 -11.26 -5.52
CA TRP A 181 -0.15 -10.88 -4.44
C TRP A 181 0.58 -10.33 -3.21
N GLN A 182 1.48 -11.12 -2.63
CA GLN A 182 2.24 -10.73 -1.44
C GLN A 182 3.42 -9.80 -1.78
N GLY A 183 3.69 -9.55 -3.06
CA GLY A 183 4.97 -9.02 -3.50
C GLY A 183 6.10 -10.03 -3.33
N ASN A 184 7.32 -9.61 -3.60
CA ASN A 184 8.55 -10.38 -3.43
C ASN A 184 9.71 -9.42 -3.17
N THR A 185 10.80 -9.87 -2.55
CA THR A 185 12.04 -9.10 -2.41
C THR A 185 12.93 -9.26 -3.65
N GLY A 186 13.89 -8.36 -3.82
CA GLY A 186 14.89 -8.35 -4.89
C GLY A 186 14.42 -7.65 -6.16
N ASN A 187 15.06 -7.98 -7.28
CA ASN A 187 14.78 -7.38 -8.58
C ASN A 187 13.54 -8.03 -9.26
N VAL A 188 12.36 -7.66 -8.79
CA VAL A 188 11.08 -8.28 -9.20
C VAL A 188 10.41 -7.60 -10.39
N ILE A 189 10.83 -6.39 -10.74
CA ILE A 189 10.20 -5.56 -11.77
C ILE A 189 11.25 -4.91 -12.66
N SER A 190 11.02 -4.95 -13.97
CA SER A 190 11.92 -4.35 -14.96
C SER A 190 11.66 -2.84 -15.14
N GLY A 191 12.75 -2.09 -15.34
CA GLY A 191 12.70 -0.67 -15.68
C GLY A 191 12.38 0.29 -14.53
N GLY A 192 12.30 -0.19 -13.29
CA GLY A 192 12.26 0.68 -12.11
C GLY A 192 13.65 1.10 -11.64
N THR A 193 13.69 2.04 -10.69
CA THR A 193 14.91 2.60 -10.10
C THR A 193 14.89 2.38 -8.59
N THR A 194 15.88 1.68 -8.06
CA THR A 194 16.06 1.52 -6.60
C THR A 194 16.51 2.83 -5.95
N ILE A 195 16.39 2.95 -4.63
CA ILE A 195 16.88 4.13 -3.90
C ILE A 195 18.40 4.27 -4.05
N LEU A 196 19.16 3.16 -4.00
CA LEU A 196 20.60 3.17 -4.27
C LEU A 196 20.91 3.67 -5.68
N GLN A 197 20.21 3.17 -6.70
CA GLN A 197 20.40 3.60 -8.07
C GLN A 197 20.04 5.08 -8.25
N ALA A 198 18.97 5.55 -7.61
CA ALA A 198 18.56 6.95 -7.61
C ALA A 198 19.62 7.87 -6.99
N ILE A 199 20.23 7.48 -5.87
CA ILE A 199 21.34 8.21 -5.24
C ILE A 199 22.51 8.29 -6.21
N LYS A 200 22.94 7.16 -6.80
CA LYS A 200 24.03 7.10 -7.78
C LYS A 200 23.76 7.99 -9.02
N ASN A 201 22.51 8.07 -9.47
CA ASN A 201 22.12 8.91 -10.61
C ASN A 201 22.16 10.41 -10.29
N THR A 202 22.05 10.79 -9.02
CA THR A 202 21.83 12.18 -8.59
C THR A 202 23.12 12.90 -8.20
N VAL A 203 24.07 12.18 -7.61
CA VAL A 203 25.31 12.77 -7.10
C VAL A 203 26.34 13.00 -8.21
N SER A 204 27.35 13.82 -7.89
CA SER A 204 28.51 14.03 -8.75
C SER A 204 29.21 12.70 -9.05
N LYS A 205 29.71 12.54 -10.28
CA LYS A 205 30.56 11.38 -10.65
C LYS A 205 31.85 11.25 -9.82
N LYS A 206 32.22 12.31 -9.08
CA LYS A 206 33.37 12.32 -8.17
C LYS A 206 33.03 11.86 -6.75
N THR A 207 31.74 11.75 -6.42
CA THR A 207 31.29 11.26 -5.12
C THR A 207 31.48 9.76 -5.08
N GLU A 208 32.23 9.28 -4.09
CA GLU A 208 32.38 7.85 -3.83
C GLU A 208 31.10 7.33 -3.15
N ILE A 209 30.48 6.30 -3.73
CA ILE A 209 29.36 5.59 -3.12
C ILE A 209 29.85 4.23 -2.65
N THR A 210 29.82 3.99 -1.34
CA THR A 210 30.07 2.67 -0.75
C THR A 210 28.79 2.07 -0.21
N THR A 211 28.71 0.74 -0.17
CA THR A 211 27.49 0.04 0.23
C THR A 211 27.73 -1.11 1.18
N SER A 212 26.79 -1.35 2.07
CA SER A 212 26.68 -2.57 2.88
C SER A 212 25.19 -2.88 3.11
N THR A 213 24.86 -3.99 3.74
CA THR A 213 23.47 -4.28 4.15
C THR A 213 23.28 -4.24 5.66
N ASP A 214 24.38 -4.27 6.44
CA ASP A 214 24.39 -4.44 7.89
C ASP A 214 24.78 -3.17 8.67
N GLY A 215 24.91 -2.04 8.00
CA GLY A 215 25.25 -0.75 8.62
C GLY A 215 26.74 -0.49 8.84
N LYS A 216 27.64 -1.43 8.48
CA LYS A 216 29.09 -1.29 8.70
C LYS A 216 29.81 -0.66 7.51
N GLY A 217 30.98 -0.08 7.79
CA GLY A 217 31.86 0.52 6.77
C GLY A 217 31.55 1.98 6.46
N ALA A 218 30.74 2.64 7.30
CA ALA A 218 30.38 4.04 7.14
C ALA A 218 31.47 5.00 7.64
N GLU A 219 32.47 4.53 8.39
CA GLU A 219 33.54 5.36 8.96
C GLU A 219 34.22 6.21 7.88
N GLY A 220 34.37 7.51 8.16
CA GLY A 220 34.97 8.47 7.23
C GLY A 220 34.09 8.87 6.03
N ALA A 221 32.84 8.39 5.92
CA ALA A 221 31.86 8.98 5.00
C ALA A 221 31.44 10.37 5.49
N ASP A 222 30.98 11.22 4.57
CA ASP A 222 30.35 12.50 4.94
C ASP A 222 28.94 12.27 5.54
N VAL A 223 28.25 11.22 5.09
CA VAL A 223 26.93 10.81 5.59
C VAL A 223 26.69 9.32 5.32
N CYS A 224 25.94 8.68 6.21
CA CYS A 224 25.40 7.33 6.03
C CYS A 224 23.88 7.38 5.82
N LEU A 225 23.43 6.87 4.67
CA LEU A 225 22.02 6.72 4.32
C LEU A 225 21.59 5.28 4.61
N VAL A 226 20.68 5.10 5.57
CA VAL A 226 20.21 3.78 6.02
C VAL A 226 18.79 3.55 5.50
N VAL A 227 18.63 2.58 4.60
CA VAL A 227 17.33 2.22 4.00
C VAL A 227 16.85 0.89 4.59
N VAL A 228 15.82 0.96 5.43
CA VAL A 228 15.27 -0.16 6.20
C VAL A 228 13.74 -0.16 6.09
N GLY A 229 13.07 -1.25 6.48
CA GLY A 229 11.63 -1.29 6.33
C GLY A 229 10.95 -2.63 6.55
N GLU A 230 9.65 -2.68 6.30
CA GLU A 230 8.88 -3.91 6.29
C GLU A 230 9.19 -4.75 5.03
N ASN A 231 9.02 -6.07 5.09
CA ASN A 231 8.95 -6.89 3.88
C ASN A 231 7.63 -6.65 3.15
N PRO A 232 7.54 -6.96 1.85
CA PRO A 232 6.26 -7.00 1.14
C PRO A 232 5.23 -7.90 1.83
N TYR A 233 3.99 -7.43 1.92
CA TYR A 233 2.83 -8.16 2.39
C TYR A 233 1.55 -7.61 1.77
N ALA A 234 0.51 -8.43 1.72
CA ALA A 234 -0.85 -8.02 1.37
C ALA A 234 -1.87 -8.69 2.28
N GLU A 235 -2.91 -7.94 2.63
CA GLU A 235 -4.06 -8.40 3.42
C GLU A 235 -3.62 -8.99 4.78
N MET A 236 -4.18 -10.13 5.19
CA MET A 236 -3.96 -10.75 6.50
C MET A 236 -2.50 -11.15 6.76
N PHE A 237 -1.68 -11.33 5.73
CA PHE A 237 -0.25 -11.60 5.90
C PHE A 237 0.51 -10.37 6.42
N GLY A 238 -0.10 -9.19 6.33
CA GLY A 238 0.39 -7.97 6.97
C GLY A 238 -0.04 -7.81 8.43
N ASP A 239 -0.94 -8.64 8.95
CA ASP A 239 -1.41 -8.53 10.33
C ASP A 239 -0.29 -8.90 11.30
N ARG A 240 -0.03 -8.02 12.27
CA ARG A 240 1.08 -8.15 13.22
C ARG A 240 0.64 -7.68 14.60
N GLU A 241 0.99 -8.46 15.62
CA GLU A 241 0.80 -8.08 17.03
C GLU A 241 1.84 -7.06 17.50
N ASP A 242 2.96 -6.94 16.78
CA ASP A 242 4.05 -6.00 17.08
C ASP A 242 4.52 -5.29 15.81
N LEU A 243 4.44 -3.96 15.82
CA LEU A 243 4.86 -3.06 14.74
C LEU A 243 6.25 -2.45 14.97
N SER A 244 7.07 -3.07 15.82
CA SER A 244 8.49 -2.73 15.95
C SER A 244 9.25 -3.05 14.66
N LEU A 245 10.34 -2.30 14.44
CA LEU A 245 11.31 -2.64 13.39
C LEU A 245 11.91 -4.02 13.64
N SER A 246 12.35 -4.68 12.58
CA SER A 246 13.04 -5.96 12.73
C SER A 246 14.36 -5.78 13.51
N LYS A 247 14.80 -6.83 14.20
CA LYS A 247 16.08 -6.79 14.93
C LYS A 247 17.26 -6.46 14.00
N ASP A 248 17.22 -6.95 12.76
CA ASP A 248 18.26 -6.70 11.76
C ASP A 248 18.28 -5.23 11.32
N ASP A 249 17.12 -4.61 11.12
CA ASP A 249 17.02 -3.19 10.78
C ASP A 249 17.49 -2.31 11.95
N ILE A 250 17.14 -2.66 13.19
CA ILE A 250 17.63 -1.98 14.40
C ILE A 250 19.16 -2.07 14.48
N GLN A 251 19.72 -3.28 14.33
CA GLN A 251 21.17 -3.48 14.37
C GLN A 251 21.89 -2.72 13.25
N THR A 252 21.29 -2.65 12.07
CA THR A 252 21.81 -1.87 10.93
C THR A 252 21.90 -0.38 11.28
N ILE A 253 20.86 0.19 11.87
CA ILE A 253 20.85 1.60 12.32
C ILE A 253 21.92 1.81 13.41
N GLU A 254 22.04 0.89 14.37
CA GLU A 254 23.01 0.98 15.46
C GLU A 254 24.46 0.90 14.96
N ASN A 255 24.76 0.00 14.02
CA ASN A 255 26.06 -0.11 13.38
C ASN A 255 26.42 1.18 12.62
N ALA A 256 25.45 1.74 11.87
CA ALA A 256 25.64 3.00 11.17
C ALA A 256 25.94 4.15 12.14
N LYS A 257 25.23 4.23 13.28
CA LYS A 257 25.50 5.23 14.33
C LYS A 257 26.86 5.04 14.98
N ALA A 258 27.30 3.80 15.20
CA ALA A 258 28.58 3.49 15.83
C ALA A 258 29.79 3.99 15.03
N SER A 259 29.64 4.18 13.71
CA SER A 259 30.69 4.74 12.85
C SER A 259 31.02 6.22 13.12
N GLY A 260 30.17 6.92 13.88
CA GLY A 260 30.36 8.34 14.23
C GLY A 260 30.02 9.35 13.12
N VAL A 261 29.59 8.89 11.95
CA VAL A 261 29.15 9.79 10.86
C VAL A 261 27.67 10.19 11.02
N PRO A 262 27.23 11.30 10.42
CA PRO A 262 25.81 11.65 10.41
C PRO A 262 24.96 10.56 9.71
N VAL A 263 23.83 10.19 10.32
CA VAL A 263 22.95 9.11 9.82
C VAL A 263 21.58 9.66 9.45
N VAL A 264 21.15 9.39 8.23
CA VAL A 264 19.77 9.63 7.77
C VAL A 264 19.09 8.29 7.49
N VAL A 265 17.98 8.03 8.17
CA VAL A 265 17.17 6.83 7.96
C VAL A 265 16.05 7.12 6.96
N ILE A 266 15.88 6.21 6.00
CA ILE A 266 14.77 6.18 5.05
C ILE A 266 13.97 4.91 5.35
N LEU A 267 12.79 5.08 5.95
CA LEU A 267 11.93 3.98 6.35
C LEU A 267 10.92 3.64 5.25
N LEU A 268 10.94 2.39 4.79
CA LEU A 268 9.96 1.82 3.88
C LEU A 268 8.92 1.01 4.67
N SER A 269 7.68 1.47 4.74
CA SER A 269 6.63 0.77 5.50
C SER A 269 5.24 1.06 4.96
N GLY A 270 4.32 0.12 5.09
CA GLY A 270 2.92 0.31 4.70
C GLY A 270 2.12 1.14 5.71
N ARG A 271 2.73 1.47 6.85
CA ARG A 271 2.08 2.05 8.05
C ARG A 271 3.10 2.68 8.99
N PRO A 272 2.67 3.48 10.00
CA PRO A 272 3.52 3.86 11.11
C PRO A 272 4.09 2.64 11.86
N MET A 273 5.38 2.69 12.17
CA MET A 273 6.12 1.66 12.92
C MET A 273 6.55 2.19 14.30
N ILE A 274 6.84 1.32 15.27
CA ILE A 274 7.42 1.74 16.55
C ILE A 274 8.90 2.10 16.33
N ILE A 275 9.21 3.40 16.34
CA ILE A 275 10.53 3.95 16.00
C ILE A 275 11.11 4.89 17.07
N THR A 276 10.44 5.04 18.22
CA THR A 276 10.78 6.04 19.26
C THR A 276 12.25 5.99 19.64
N ASP A 277 12.81 4.80 19.83
CA ASP A 277 14.21 4.64 20.20
C ASP A 277 15.16 4.99 19.05
N GLN A 278 14.86 4.55 17.83
CA GLN A 278 15.73 4.74 16.67
C GLN A 278 15.75 6.20 16.22
N ILE A 279 14.60 6.86 16.16
CA ILE A 279 14.51 8.25 15.69
C ILE A 279 15.23 9.24 16.62
N SER A 280 15.29 8.94 17.92
CA SER A 280 16.01 9.77 18.89
C SER A 280 17.53 9.79 18.64
N LYS A 281 18.08 8.72 18.05
CA LYS A 281 19.53 8.50 17.87
C LYS A 281 20.08 9.00 16.54
N VAL A 282 19.26 9.15 15.50
CA VAL A 282 19.70 9.49 14.13
C VAL A 282 19.57 10.99 13.83
N ASP A 283 20.25 11.46 12.79
CA ASP A 283 20.34 12.89 12.45
C ASP A 283 19.21 13.31 11.49
N GLY A 284 18.79 12.42 10.60
CA GLY A 284 17.62 12.60 9.75
C GLY A 284 16.72 11.37 9.70
N PHE A 285 15.42 11.56 9.50
CA PHE A 285 14.48 10.46 9.36
C PHE A 285 13.38 10.82 8.36
N ILE A 286 13.21 10.01 7.32
CA ILE A 286 12.16 10.13 6.31
C ILE A 286 11.28 8.88 6.36
N ALA A 287 9.97 9.08 6.50
CA ALA A 287 8.99 8.05 6.18
C ALA A 287 8.71 8.10 4.67
N ALA A 288 9.15 7.09 3.95
CA ALA A 288 9.02 7.00 2.49
C ALA A 288 7.87 6.07 2.04
N TRP A 289 7.19 5.45 2.99
CA TRP A 289 6.06 4.54 2.75
C TRP A 289 6.46 3.36 1.85
N LEU A 290 5.65 3.03 0.84
CA LEU A 290 5.98 2.09 -0.23
C LEU A 290 6.03 2.88 -1.55
N PRO A 291 7.18 3.48 -1.92
CA PRO A 291 7.27 4.45 -3.01
C PRO A 291 7.12 3.84 -4.42
N GLY A 292 7.02 2.51 -4.57
CA GLY A 292 6.83 1.91 -5.89
C GLY A 292 8.09 2.01 -6.76
N THR A 293 7.95 2.03 -8.09
CA THR A 293 9.09 1.81 -9.01
C THR A 293 10.05 2.98 -9.16
N GLU A 294 9.69 4.18 -8.72
CA GLU A 294 10.39 5.42 -9.06
C GLU A 294 11.20 5.97 -7.88
N GLY A 295 12.20 5.22 -7.42
CA GLY A 295 13.09 5.60 -6.31
C GLY A 295 13.83 6.93 -6.52
N GLN A 296 13.88 7.44 -7.76
CA GLN A 296 14.37 8.78 -8.06
C GLN A 296 13.60 9.88 -7.30
N GLY A 297 12.31 9.70 -7.01
CA GLY A 297 11.56 10.65 -6.21
C GLY A 297 12.06 10.78 -4.77
N VAL A 298 12.67 9.71 -4.22
CA VAL A 298 13.33 9.75 -2.90
C VAL A 298 14.60 10.60 -2.97
N ALA A 299 15.43 10.39 -4.00
CA ALA A 299 16.65 11.17 -4.19
C ALA A 299 16.36 12.66 -4.45
N ASP A 300 15.26 12.99 -5.14
CA ASP A 300 14.86 14.38 -5.35
C ASP A 300 14.72 15.16 -4.03
N VAL A 301 14.18 14.51 -2.99
CA VAL A 301 14.03 15.09 -1.66
C VAL A 301 15.30 14.99 -0.82
N LEU A 302 16.09 13.92 -0.96
CA LEU A 302 17.35 13.82 -0.22
C LEU A 302 18.35 14.91 -0.62
N PHE A 303 18.39 15.27 -1.90
CA PHE A 303 19.37 16.21 -2.47
C PHE A 303 18.80 17.58 -2.86
N GLY A 304 17.56 17.87 -2.47
CA GLY A 304 16.98 19.22 -2.59
C GLY A 304 16.49 19.63 -3.98
N ASP A 305 16.34 18.69 -4.92
CA ASP A 305 15.64 18.95 -6.19
C ASP A 305 14.12 19.14 -5.98
N PHE A 306 13.60 18.64 -4.86
CA PHE A 306 12.25 18.85 -4.42
C PHE A 306 12.19 19.06 -2.91
N LYS A 307 11.54 20.15 -2.48
CA LYS A 307 11.32 20.43 -1.06
C LYS A 307 10.24 19.49 -0.50
N PRO A 308 10.45 18.82 0.64
CA PRO A 308 9.46 17.90 1.19
C PRO A 308 8.20 18.65 1.60
N VAL A 309 7.06 18.17 1.10
CA VAL A 309 5.72 18.71 1.37
C VAL A 309 4.79 17.71 2.06
N GLY A 310 5.17 16.43 2.10
CA GLY A 310 4.36 15.36 2.65
C GLY A 310 4.04 15.58 4.12
N LYS A 311 2.79 15.28 4.49
CA LYS A 311 2.28 15.33 5.86
C LYS A 311 1.72 13.96 6.23
N LEU A 312 1.83 13.58 7.49
CA LEU A 312 1.39 12.29 7.99
C LEU A 312 -0.13 12.12 7.78
N PRO A 313 -0.58 11.12 7.02
CA PRO A 313 -2.00 10.78 6.91
C PRO A 313 -2.48 9.91 8.08
N HIS A 314 -1.58 9.49 8.97
CA HIS A 314 -1.88 8.70 10.17
C HIS A 314 -1.11 9.24 11.38
N SER A 315 -1.71 9.16 12.56
CA SER A 315 -1.01 9.39 13.82
C SER A 315 0.13 8.38 13.98
N TRP A 316 1.30 8.83 14.41
CA TRP A 316 2.44 7.95 14.62
C TRP A 316 2.53 7.55 16.11
N PRO A 317 2.39 6.28 16.48
CA PRO A 317 2.43 5.85 17.88
C PRO A 317 3.84 5.94 18.47
N LYS A 318 3.94 6.23 19.77
CA LYS A 318 5.17 6.13 20.59
C LYS A 318 5.49 4.69 20.97
N SER A 319 4.47 3.85 21.14
CA SER A 319 4.61 2.45 21.55
C SER A 319 3.39 1.62 21.14
N MET A 320 3.51 0.30 21.18
CA MET A 320 2.40 -0.62 20.90
C MET A 320 1.19 -0.41 21.82
N ASN A 321 1.41 0.01 23.07
CA ASN A 321 0.33 0.23 24.05
C ASN A 321 -0.62 1.38 23.68
N GLN A 322 -0.26 2.22 22.70
CA GLN A 322 -1.14 3.29 22.23
C GLN A 322 -2.09 2.84 21.12
N ILE A 323 -1.89 1.66 20.52
CA ILE A 323 -2.67 1.25 19.35
C ILE A 323 -4.01 0.63 19.82
N PRO A 324 -5.17 1.07 19.29
CA PRO A 324 -5.36 2.10 18.27
C PRO A 324 -5.24 3.53 18.81
N ILE A 325 -4.57 4.43 18.06
CA ILE A 325 -4.46 5.86 18.33
C ILE A 325 -4.84 6.69 17.09
N ASN A 326 -5.87 7.51 17.20
CA ASN A 326 -6.42 8.31 16.11
C ASN A 326 -6.62 9.77 16.52
N VAL A 327 -6.51 10.66 15.53
CA VAL A 327 -6.83 12.08 15.74
C VAL A 327 -8.29 12.20 16.18
N GLY A 328 -8.51 12.93 17.29
CA GLY A 328 -9.83 13.07 17.92
C GLY A 328 -10.05 12.16 19.13
N ASP A 329 -9.15 11.22 19.41
CA ASP A 329 -9.21 10.43 20.64
C ASP A 329 -9.06 11.32 21.88
N LYS A 330 -9.78 10.97 22.97
CA LYS A 330 -9.76 11.75 24.23
C LYS A 330 -8.34 11.89 24.81
N ASN A 331 -7.51 10.85 24.68
CA ASN A 331 -6.14 10.80 25.17
C ASN A 331 -5.13 10.75 24.01
N TYR A 332 -5.21 11.73 23.11
CA TYR A 332 -4.36 11.79 21.93
C TYR A 332 -2.95 12.34 22.23
N ASP A 333 -1.99 11.43 22.39
CA ASP A 333 -0.57 11.76 22.66
C ASP A 333 0.41 10.95 21.77
N PRO A 334 0.38 11.16 20.44
CA PRO A 334 1.24 10.41 19.51
C PRO A 334 2.70 10.87 19.56
N LEU A 335 3.62 10.06 19.00
CA LEU A 335 5.00 10.46 18.74
C LEU A 335 5.04 11.61 17.73
N PHE A 336 4.26 11.48 16.65
CA PHE A 336 3.99 12.53 15.69
C PHE A 336 2.50 12.61 15.42
N PRO A 337 1.88 13.79 15.53
CA PRO A 337 0.45 13.94 15.28
C PRO A 337 0.11 13.77 13.80
N TYR A 338 -1.16 13.45 13.52
CA TYR A 338 -1.73 13.54 12.18
C TYR A 338 -1.43 14.92 11.57
N GLY A 339 -1.04 14.95 10.31
CA GLY A 339 -0.65 16.18 9.60
C GLY A 339 0.76 16.68 9.92
N PHE A 340 1.54 15.98 10.76
CA PHE A 340 2.95 16.34 10.99
C PHE A 340 3.81 16.09 9.74
N GLY A 341 4.85 16.90 9.58
CA GLY A 341 5.85 16.72 8.52
C GLY A 341 6.71 17.97 8.43
N LEU A 342 8.01 17.82 8.60
CA LEU A 342 8.96 18.92 8.51
C LEU A 342 9.19 19.34 7.06
N SER A 343 9.83 20.50 6.89
CA SER A 343 10.34 20.99 5.62
C SER A 343 11.67 21.69 5.86
N TYR A 344 12.44 21.96 4.80
CA TYR A 344 13.72 22.69 4.88
C TYR A 344 13.77 23.85 3.88
#